data_AF-A0A1F7H3S8-F1
#
_entry.id   AF-A0A1F7H3S8-F1
#
_cell.length_a   1.000
_cell.length_b   1.000
_cell.length_c   1.000
_cell.angle_alpha   90.00
_cell.angle_beta   90.00
_cell.angle_gamma   90.00
#
_symmetry.space_group_name_H-M   'P 1'
#
loop_
_entity.id
_entity.type
_entity.pdbx_description
1 polymer ?
#
loop_
_entity_poly.entity_id
_entity_poly.type
_entity_poly.pdbx_seq_one_letter_code
_entity_poly.pdbx_strand_id
1 'polypeptide(L)'
;MENQEEIKEGYMRVVGESPVSPLYKKLFIGLMFLFVLIAVTGGAYFMGRTQSTPVVTPSPTLQPTQTVISPSVSPSSEVKISPTIKVVKDESIVPVGQNTVNFARIGDKTYLRYRGKIYDDSDQIDPKKVSISNPDQNTWYGLTDAPPDTSFGSLLSDEVFGFKVAPDTKSFSFIMRWGKENSPISYYVYYYSAFDKYQQSLLVNKFTPDFNLNKSQDVPKIDQFSPDGKYLSLQMYVCWNCGGSKPETLLVRLQDYEMKRIGKTSYFFWKNNGEYEYKEYKIIACPPTPTGEWMGGECTEKPENLPLKTGQF
;
A
#
# COMPACT_ATOMS: atom_id res chain seq x y z
N MET A 1 47.35 0.92 50.04
CA MET A 1 47.84 -0.46 49.84
C MET A 1 46.90 -1.36 50.61
N GLU A 2 46.61 -2.55 50.05
CA GLU A 2 45.83 -3.67 50.61
C GLU A 2 44.43 -3.90 49.98
N ASN A 3 44.49 -4.77 48.96
CA ASN A 3 43.60 -5.88 48.58
C ASN A 3 42.12 -5.66 48.23
N GLN A 4 41.86 -5.66 46.91
CA GLN A 4 40.63 -6.19 46.31
C GLN A 4 40.94 -7.51 45.59
N GLU A 5 40.45 -8.62 46.13
CA GLU A 5 40.19 -9.85 45.38
C GLU A 5 38.97 -10.51 46.05
N GLU A 6 37.82 -10.53 45.36
CA GLU A 6 36.82 -11.59 45.55
C GLU A 6 35.95 -11.76 44.29
N ILE A 7 36.15 -12.93 43.67
CA ILE A 7 35.14 -13.85 43.12
C ILE A 7 34.37 -13.41 41.87
N LYS A 8 34.92 -13.81 40.70
CA LYS A 8 34.15 -14.14 39.50
C LYS A 8 34.29 -15.63 39.22
N GLU A 9 33.35 -16.45 39.68
CA GLU A 9 33.15 -17.80 39.13
C GLU A 9 31.67 -18.17 39.09
N GLY A 10 31.28 -18.82 37.99
CA GLY A 10 30.03 -19.54 37.88
C GLY A 10 29.08 -19.02 36.81
N TYR A 11 29.16 -19.57 35.61
CA TYR A 11 28.06 -20.12 34.79
C TYR A 11 28.46 -20.18 33.30
N MET A 12 29.30 -21.15 32.93
CA MET A 12 29.28 -21.71 31.58
C MET A 12 28.34 -22.92 31.59
N ARG A 13 27.12 -22.73 31.09
CA ARG A 13 26.24 -23.86 30.72
C ARG A 13 26.72 -24.43 29.39
N VAL A 14 27.18 -25.67 29.43
CA VAL A 14 27.39 -26.53 28.26
C VAL A 14 26.03 -26.77 27.61
N VAL A 15 25.84 -26.25 26.40
CA VAL A 15 24.66 -26.53 25.56
C VAL A 15 24.82 -27.95 25.02
N GLY A 16 24.05 -28.89 25.57
CA GLY A 16 23.98 -30.25 25.06
C GLY A 16 23.32 -30.27 23.69
N GLU A 17 24.05 -30.76 22.68
CA GLU A 17 23.49 -31.06 21.36
C GLU A 17 22.39 -32.13 21.51
N SER A 18 21.16 -31.75 21.17
CA SER A 18 20.04 -32.69 21.16
C SER A 18 20.24 -33.72 20.04
N PRO A 19 20.07 -35.03 20.30
CA PRO A 19 20.25 -36.06 19.28
C PRO A 19 19.16 -35.92 18.21
N VAL A 20 19.56 -35.44 17.03
CA VAL A 20 18.68 -35.36 15.86
C VAL A 20 18.32 -36.79 15.43
N SER A 21 17.02 -37.11 15.48
CA SER A 21 16.55 -38.46 15.18
C SER A 21 16.99 -38.92 13.77
N PRO A 22 17.44 -40.18 13.60
CA PRO A 22 17.95 -40.70 12.33
C PRO A 22 16.91 -40.73 11.20
N LEU A 23 15.62 -40.58 11.55
CA LEU A 23 14.52 -40.50 10.59
C LEU A 23 14.55 -39.18 9.81
N TYR A 24 14.88 -38.06 10.47
CA TYR A 24 14.87 -36.73 9.87
C TYR A 24 15.94 -36.57 8.79
N LYS A 25 17.14 -37.15 9.02
CA LYS A 25 18.22 -37.15 8.02
C LYS A 25 17.83 -37.90 6.74
N LYS A 26 17.12 -39.03 6.85
CA LYS A 26 16.66 -39.80 5.68
C LYS A 26 15.58 -39.05 4.90
N LEU A 27 14.67 -38.38 5.60
CA LEU A 27 13.59 -37.62 4.98
C LEU A 27 14.11 -36.36 4.25
N PHE A 28 15.09 -35.68 4.85
CA PHE A 28 15.74 -34.51 4.25
C PHE A 28 16.52 -34.86 2.97
N ILE A 29 17.28 -35.97 2.99
CA ILE A 29 18.03 -36.42 1.80
C ILE A 29 17.06 -36.84 0.69
N GLY A 30 15.96 -37.54 1.00
CA GLY A 30 14.94 -37.90 0.01
C GLY A 30 14.29 -36.68 -0.67
N LEU A 31 13.97 -35.64 0.11
CA LEU A 31 13.42 -34.38 -0.41
C LEU A 31 14.40 -33.64 -1.32
N MET A 32 15.69 -33.62 -0.98
CA MET A 32 16.73 -33.03 -1.82
C MET A 32 16.82 -33.69 -3.20
N PHE A 33 16.75 -35.03 -3.28
CA PHE A 33 16.76 -35.74 -4.56
C PHE A 33 15.52 -35.45 -5.41
N LEU A 34 14.35 -35.26 -4.80
CA LEU A 34 13.12 -34.90 -5.49
C LEU A 34 13.23 -33.51 -6.15
N PHE A 35 13.80 -32.52 -5.43
CA PHE A 35 13.99 -31.17 -5.97
C PHE A 35 14.95 -31.14 -7.15
N VAL A 36 16.03 -31.93 -7.12
CA VAL A 36 16.97 -32.03 -8.24
C VAL A 36 16.30 -32.62 -9.49
N LEU A 37 15.46 -33.66 -9.33
CA LEU A 37 14.71 -34.24 -10.46
C LEU A 37 13.71 -33.26 -11.09
N ILE A 38 13.02 -32.47 -10.27
CA ILE A 38 12.08 -31.44 -10.75
C ILE A 38 12.83 -30.31 -11.49
N ALA A 39 14.01 -29.90 -10.99
CA ALA A 39 14.81 -28.86 -11.62
C ALA A 39 15.35 -29.27 -13.00
N VAL A 40 15.83 -30.52 -13.13
CA VAL A 40 16.38 -31.03 -14.41
C VAL A 40 15.28 -31.21 -15.45
N THR A 41 14.09 -31.67 -15.06
CA THR A 41 12.96 -31.84 -15.98
C THR A 41 12.30 -30.52 -16.38
N GLY A 42 12.24 -29.53 -15.47
CA GLY A 42 11.72 -28.19 -15.78
C GLY A 42 12.64 -27.36 -16.67
N GLY A 43 13.96 -27.45 -16.50
CA GLY A 43 14.94 -26.69 -17.28
C GLY A 43 14.96 -27.07 -18.78
N ALA A 44 14.78 -28.35 -19.10
CA ALA A 44 14.75 -28.82 -20.49
C ALA A 44 13.51 -28.33 -21.28
N TYR A 45 12.41 -28.04 -20.58
CA TYR A 45 11.17 -27.57 -21.23
C TYR A 45 11.21 -26.09 -21.62
N PHE A 46 11.97 -25.27 -20.89
CA PHE A 46 12.00 -23.81 -21.11
C PHE A 46 13.00 -23.34 -22.17
N MET A 47 14.05 -24.12 -22.45
CA MET A 47 15.11 -23.72 -23.38
C MET A 47 14.75 -23.87 -24.87
N GLY A 48 13.58 -24.43 -25.19
CA GLY A 48 13.14 -24.68 -26.58
C GLY A 48 12.30 -23.58 -27.24
N ARG A 49 12.05 -22.43 -26.61
CA ARG A 49 11.02 -21.46 -27.08
C ARG A 49 11.46 -20.05 -27.46
N THR A 50 12.75 -19.71 -27.48
CA THR A 50 13.19 -18.38 -27.90
C THR A 50 13.86 -18.37 -29.28
N GLN A 51 13.05 -18.23 -30.33
CA GLN A 51 13.49 -17.73 -31.64
C GLN A 51 12.61 -16.55 -32.09
N SER A 52 13.27 -15.39 -32.17
CA SER A 52 13.15 -14.33 -33.19
C SER A 52 11.86 -13.51 -33.32
N THR A 53 12.00 -12.18 -33.17
CA THR A 53 11.76 -11.21 -34.26
C THR A 53 12.28 -9.80 -33.89
N PRO A 54 12.94 -9.07 -34.81
CA PRO A 54 13.29 -7.66 -34.63
C PRO A 54 12.13 -6.75 -35.07
N VAL A 55 11.78 -5.75 -34.26
CA VAL A 55 10.76 -4.74 -34.59
C VAL A 55 11.44 -3.46 -35.08
N VAL A 56 11.01 -3.01 -36.26
CA VAL A 56 11.43 -1.81 -36.98
C VAL A 56 10.60 -0.60 -36.53
N THR A 57 11.28 0.48 -36.16
CA THR A 57 10.70 1.80 -35.84
C THR A 57 10.36 2.57 -37.12
N PRO A 58 9.30 3.40 -37.11
CA PRO A 58 9.42 4.72 -37.72
C PRO A 58 9.00 5.88 -36.81
N SER A 59 9.69 6.98 -37.06
CA SER A 59 9.69 8.28 -36.38
C SER A 59 8.45 9.13 -36.71
N PRO A 60 7.88 9.90 -35.76
CA PRO A 60 6.89 10.93 -36.08
C PRO A 60 7.54 12.31 -36.34
N THR A 61 7.16 12.90 -37.47
CA THR A 61 7.50 14.25 -37.94
C THR A 61 6.69 15.31 -37.20
N LEU A 62 7.37 16.33 -36.65
CA LEU A 62 6.76 17.54 -36.08
C LEU A 62 6.33 18.52 -37.19
N GLN A 63 5.17 19.15 -37.02
CA GLN A 63 4.84 20.44 -37.65
C GLN A 63 4.38 21.44 -36.57
N PRO A 64 4.89 22.68 -36.58
CA PRO A 64 4.37 23.77 -35.76
C PRO A 64 3.33 24.57 -36.56
N THR A 65 2.33 25.19 -35.93
CA THR A 65 1.70 26.44 -36.39
C THR A 65 0.68 27.02 -35.40
N GLN A 66 1.09 28.18 -34.86
CA GLN A 66 0.38 29.46 -34.64
C GLN A 66 -0.68 29.64 -33.55
N THR A 67 -0.29 30.53 -32.63
CA THR A 67 -1.04 31.44 -31.77
C THR A 67 -1.78 32.51 -32.58
N VAL A 68 -3.09 32.76 -32.32
CA VAL A 68 -3.76 34.05 -32.61
C VAL A 68 -4.87 34.36 -31.58
N ILE A 69 -4.58 35.35 -30.72
CA ILE A 69 -5.35 36.54 -30.30
C ILE A 69 -6.80 36.43 -29.76
N SER A 70 -6.97 36.90 -28.51
CA SER A 70 -8.21 37.33 -27.84
C SER A 70 -8.81 38.65 -28.38
N PRO A 71 -10.12 38.85 -28.21
CA PRO A 71 -10.64 40.01 -27.45
C PRO A 71 -11.78 39.57 -26.47
N SER A 72 -11.90 40.05 -25.22
CA SER A 72 -12.13 41.40 -24.66
C SER A 72 -13.63 41.80 -24.55
N VAL A 73 -14.05 42.14 -23.31
CA VAL A 73 -15.24 42.93 -22.86
C VAL A 73 -16.62 42.21 -22.91
N SER A 74 -17.58 42.22 -21.96
CA SER A 74 -17.86 42.94 -20.69
C SER A 74 -18.91 42.15 -19.84
N PRO A 75 -19.19 42.56 -18.59
CA PRO A 75 -19.99 41.81 -17.61
C PRO A 75 -21.47 42.23 -17.62
N SER A 76 -22.38 41.26 -17.49
CA SER A 76 -23.65 41.39 -16.76
C SER A 76 -24.47 40.12 -16.98
N SER A 77 -24.73 39.38 -15.90
CA SER A 77 -26.03 38.76 -15.62
C SER A 77 -25.94 37.97 -14.32
N GLU A 78 -26.94 38.18 -13.46
CA GLU A 78 -27.18 37.50 -12.20
C GLU A 78 -26.95 35.99 -12.31
N VAL A 79 -26.00 35.47 -11.53
CA VAL A 79 -25.77 34.03 -11.42
C VAL A 79 -26.82 33.46 -10.48
N LYS A 80 -27.94 33.01 -11.08
CA LYS A 80 -28.78 31.98 -10.47
C LYS A 80 -27.92 30.72 -10.38
N ILE A 81 -27.34 30.44 -9.21
CA ILE A 81 -26.59 29.21 -8.96
C ILE A 81 -27.61 28.06 -8.89
N SER A 82 -28.05 27.61 -10.05
CA SER A 82 -28.57 26.26 -10.19
C SER A 82 -27.35 25.35 -10.05
N PRO A 83 -27.34 24.35 -9.14
CA PRO A 83 -26.23 23.41 -9.04
C PRO A 83 -26.22 22.57 -10.33
N THR A 84 -25.50 23.06 -11.34
CA THR A 84 -25.12 22.26 -12.49
C THR A 84 -24.25 21.14 -11.95
N ILE A 85 -24.85 19.97 -11.72
CA ILE A 85 -24.12 18.73 -11.44
C ILE A 85 -23.31 18.47 -12.68
N LYS A 86 -22.04 18.92 -12.67
CA LYS A 86 -21.08 18.57 -13.71
C LYS A 86 -20.96 17.05 -13.66
N VAL A 87 -21.54 16.38 -14.66
CA VAL A 87 -21.33 14.95 -14.90
C VAL A 87 -19.83 14.80 -15.10
N VAL A 88 -19.17 14.16 -14.13
CA VAL A 88 -17.74 13.95 -14.19
C VAL A 88 -17.52 12.73 -15.08
N LYS A 89 -16.75 12.91 -16.15
CA LYS A 89 -16.46 11.86 -17.12
C LYS A 89 -15.14 11.19 -16.73
N ASP A 90 -15.22 9.94 -16.30
CA ASP A 90 -14.05 9.11 -16.08
C ASP A 90 -13.36 8.82 -17.43
N GLU A 91 -12.02 8.74 -17.43
CA GLU A 91 -11.21 8.41 -18.60
C GLU A 91 -10.16 7.36 -18.23
N SER A 92 -9.80 6.51 -19.21
CA SER A 92 -8.69 5.57 -19.07
C SER A 92 -7.37 6.32 -19.24
N ILE A 93 -6.45 6.06 -18.34
CA ILE A 93 -5.11 6.65 -18.31
C ILE A 93 -4.13 5.75 -19.05
N VAL A 94 -4.34 4.44 -18.92
CA VAL A 94 -3.63 3.40 -19.67
C VAL A 94 -4.65 2.47 -20.35
N PRO A 95 -4.26 1.75 -21.41
CA PRO A 95 -5.11 0.73 -22.02
C PRO A 95 -5.52 -0.35 -21.01
N VAL A 96 -6.76 -0.83 -21.10
CA VAL A 96 -7.24 -1.92 -20.24
C VAL A 96 -6.53 -3.23 -20.65
N GLY A 97 -5.80 -3.82 -19.70
CA GLY A 97 -5.11 -5.09 -19.87
C GLY A 97 -5.20 -5.99 -18.64
N GLN A 98 -4.71 -7.23 -18.78
CA GLN A 98 -4.70 -8.22 -17.69
C GLN A 98 -3.81 -7.79 -16.52
N ASN A 99 -2.72 -7.06 -16.81
CA ASN A 99 -1.76 -6.55 -15.83
C ASN A 99 -2.02 -5.09 -15.43
N THR A 100 -3.17 -4.57 -15.83
CA THR A 100 -3.59 -3.21 -15.55
C THR A 100 -4.53 -3.21 -14.35
N VAL A 101 -4.34 -2.27 -13.43
CA VAL A 101 -5.33 -1.94 -12.42
C VAL A 101 -6.39 -1.10 -13.10
N ASN A 102 -7.63 -1.56 -13.06
CA ASN A 102 -8.76 -0.87 -13.67
C ASN A 102 -9.77 -0.49 -12.60
N PHE A 103 -10.61 0.50 -12.87
CA PHE A 103 -11.78 0.78 -12.05
C PHE A 103 -13.05 0.88 -12.88
N ALA A 104 -14.19 0.70 -12.20
CA ALA A 104 -15.51 0.94 -12.77
C ALA A 104 -16.40 1.56 -11.69
N ARG A 105 -17.35 2.40 -12.12
CA ARG A 105 -18.45 2.87 -11.28
C ARG A 105 -19.71 2.11 -11.66
N ILE A 106 -20.32 1.43 -10.70
CA ILE A 106 -21.52 0.63 -10.92
C ILE A 106 -22.53 1.00 -9.83
N GLY A 107 -23.54 1.77 -10.24
CA GLY A 107 -24.40 2.49 -9.29
C GLY A 107 -23.60 3.50 -8.49
N ASP A 108 -23.80 3.50 -7.17
CA ASP A 108 -23.13 4.42 -6.24
C ASP A 108 -21.77 3.90 -5.74
N LYS A 109 -21.31 2.76 -6.25
CA LYS A 109 -20.08 2.11 -5.80
C LYS A 109 -18.95 2.21 -6.80
N THR A 110 -17.74 2.31 -6.27
CA THR A 110 -16.50 2.23 -7.04
C THR A 110 -15.84 0.87 -6.84
N TYR A 111 -15.46 0.22 -7.92
CA TYR A 111 -14.80 -1.09 -7.89
C TYR A 111 -13.43 -1.01 -8.52
N LEU A 112 -12.45 -1.72 -7.94
CA LEU A 112 -11.16 -1.97 -8.58
C LEU A 112 -11.12 -3.38 -9.15
N ARG A 113 -10.50 -3.54 -10.33
CA ARG A 113 -10.23 -4.84 -10.95
C ARG A 113 -8.75 -4.96 -11.27
N TYR A 114 -8.15 -6.04 -10.79
CA TYR A 114 -6.77 -6.39 -11.13
C TYR A 114 -6.66 -7.91 -11.28
N ARG A 115 -6.19 -8.38 -12.44
CA ARG A 115 -6.07 -9.81 -12.77
C ARG A 115 -7.32 -10.65 -12.48
N GLY A 116 -8.48 -10.12 -12.88
CA GLY A 116 -9.77 -10.78 -12.70
C GLY A 116 -10.32 -10.78 -11.27
N LYS A 117 -9.54 -10.33 -10.28
CA LYS A 117 -10.05 -10.07 -8.92
C LYS A 117 -10.70 -8.69 -8.89
N ILE A 118 -11.88 -8.60 -8.27
CA ILE A 118 -12.63 -7.35 -8.11
C ILE A 118 -12.71 -7.01 -6.63
N TYR A 119 -12.50 -5.76 -6.29
CA TYR A 119 -12.50 -5.23 -4.93
C TYR A 119 -13.56 -4.13 -4.83
N ASP A 120 -14.35 -4.13 -3.76
CA ASP A 120 -15.32 -3.08 -3.50
C ASP A 120 -14.73 -1.95 -2.65
N ASP A 121 -15.46 -0.84 -2.60
CA ASP A 121 -15.17 0.34 -1.80
C ASP A 121 -15.58 0.21 -0.33
N SER A 122 -15.66 -1.02 0.19
CA SER A 122 -15.96 -1.21 1.61
C SER A 122 -14.87 -0.54 2.45
N ASP A 123 -15.29 0.23 3.47
CA ASP A 123 -14.39 0.98 4.35
C ASP A 123 -13.67 0.07 5.35
N GLN A 124 -12.97 -0.93 4.81
CA GLN A 124 -12.21 -1.92 5.53
C GLN A 124 -10.72 -1.63 5.37
N ILE A 125 -9.97 -1.93 6.43
CA ILE A 125 -8.51 -1.80 6.43
C ILE A 125 -7.87 -2.65 5.32
N ASP A 126 -8.48 -3.80 5.01
CA ASP A 126 -8.04 -4.71 3.95
C ASP A 126 -9.14 -4.83 2.88
N PRO A 127 -8.84 -4.57 1.59
CA PRO A 127 -9.83 -4.62 0.51
C PRO A 127 -10.47 -5.99 0.37
N LYS A 128 -11.80 -6.04 0.33
CA LYS A 128 -12.55 -7.28 0.18
C LYS A 128 -12.70 -7.67 -1.28
N LYS A 129 -12.37 -8.92 -1.60
CA LYS A 129 -12.64 -9.51 -2.92
C LYS A 129 -14.14 -9.79 -3.04
N VAL A 130 -14.75 -9.30 -4.12
CA VAL A 130 -16.18 -9.44 -4.40
C VAL A 130 -16.41 -10.03 -5.78
N SER A 131 -17.63 -10.54 -5.99
CA SER A 131 -18.13 -10.94 -7.30
C SER A 131 -19.28 -10.01 -7.67
N ILE A 132 -19.22 -9.45 -8.88
CA ILE A 132 -20.28 -8.63 -9.45
C ILE A 132 -20.90 -9.37 -10.64
N SER A 133 -22.17 -9.11 -10.92
CA SER A 133 -22.85 -9.68 -12.08
C SER A 133 -22.28 -9.09 -13.37
N ASN A 134 -22.04 -9.96 -14.36
CA ASN A 134 -21.57 -9.59 -15.71
C ASN A 134 -20.41 -8.56 -15.69
N PRO A 135 -19.27 -8.86 -15.04
CA PRO A 135 -18.18 -7.91 -14.88
C PRO A 135 -17.68 -7.35 -16.21
N ASP A 136 -17.71 -8.15 -17.28
CA ASP A 136 -17.23 -7.76 -18.60
C ASP A 136 -18.22 -6.89 -19.40
N GLN A 137 -19.45 -6.71 -18.93
CA GLN A 137 -20.41 -5.76 -19.51
C GLN A 137 -20.24 -4.33 -18.96
N ASN A 138 -19.45 -4.16 -17.89
CA ASN A 138 -19.21 -2.85 -17.31
C ASN A 138 -18.10 -2.10 -18.05
N THR A 139 -18.19 -0.78 -18.07
CA THR A 139 -17.11 0.07 -18.59
C THR A 139 -15.97 0.13 -17.56
N TRP A 140 -14.82 -0.43 -17.93
CA TRP A 140 -13.60 -0.39 -17.13
C TRP A 140 -12.66 0.68 -17.66
N TYR A 141 -12.07 1.44 -16.74
CA TYR A 141 -11.09 2.47 -17.01
C TYR A 141 -9.73 2.04 -16.47
N GLY A 142 -8.70 2.01 -17.33
CA GLY A 142 -7.35 1.62 -16.93
C GLY A 142 -6.65 2.75 -16.15
N LEU A 143 -6.07 2.42 -14.99
CA LEU A 143 -5.41 3.36 -14.09
C LEU A 143 -3.90 3.32 -14.21
N THR A 144 -3.32 2.14 -14.04
CA THR A 144 -1.87 1.95 -14.01
C THR A 144 -1.53 0.51 -14.36
N ASP A 145 -0.43 0.31 -15.07
CA ASP A 145 0.11 -1.02 -15.37
C ASP A 145 1.04 -1.49 -14.25
N ALA A 146 1.06 -2.80 -14.03
CA ALA A 146 2.05 -3.40 -13.15
C ALA A 146 3.47 -3.09 -13.66
N PRO A 147 4.46 -2.83 -12.78
CA PRO A 147 5.85 -2.65 -13.16
C PRO A 147 6.36 -3.81 -14.04
N PRO A 148 7.22 -3.55 -15.03
CA PRO A 148 7.60 -4.53 -16.06
C PRO A 148 8.31 -5.77 -15.51
N ASP A 149 8.92 -5.66 -14.33
CA ASP A 149 9.67 -6.72 -13.65
C ASP A 149 8.90 -7.35 -12.48
N THR A 150 7.59 -7.13 -12.43
CA THR A 150 6.70 -7.78 -11.46
C THR A 150 6.61 -9.27 -11.77
N SER A 151 6.82 -10.12 -10.76
CA SER A 151 6.84 -11.58 -10.95
C SER A 151 5.47 -12.19 -10.78
N PHE A 152 4.96 -12.74 -11.86
CA PHE A 152 3.60 -13.24 -11.94
C PHE A 152 3.54 -14.71 -11.47
N GLY A 153 2.59 -15.01 -10.58
CA GLY A 153 2.29 -16.39 -10.17
C GLY A 153 2.84 -16.80 -8.80
N SER A 154 3.62 -15.97 -8.12
CA SER A 154 3.90 -16.18 -6.70
C SER A 154 2.64 -15.82 -5.89
N LEU A 155 2.18 -16.73 -5.03
CA LEU A 155 0.92 -16.61 -4.27
C LEU A 155 0.83 -15.38 -3.34
N LEU A 156 1.93 -14.63 -3.17
CA LEU A 156 2.05 -13.57 -2.15
C LEU A 156 2.48 -12.20 -2.70
N SER A 157 2.67 -12.02 -4.02
CA SER A 157 3.34 -10.81 -4.52
C SER A 157 2.42 -9.69 -5.01
N ASP A 158 1.32 -10.00 -5.71
CA ASP A 158 0.62 -8.98 -6.51
C ASP A 158 -0.88 -8.89 -6.20
N GLU A 159 -1.29 -7.84 -5.49
CA GLU A 159 -2.71 -7.53 -5.26
C GLU A 159 -2.98 -6.07 -4.88
N VAL A 160 -4.26 -5.70 -4.94
CA VAL A 160 -4.76 -4.48 -4.31
C VAL A 160 -4.69 -4.69 -2.80
N PHE A 161 -3.84 -3.92 -2.15
CA PHE A 161 -3.54 -4.00 -0.72
C PHE A 161 -4.31 -2.99 0.13
N GLY A 162 -4.70 -1.86 -0.47
CA GLY A 162 -5.54 -0.85 0.16
C GLY A 162 -6.43 -0.21 -0.89
N PHE A 163 -7.65 0.15 -0.53
CA PHE A 163 -8.56 0.85 -1.41
C PHE A 163 -9.57 1.64 -0.57
N LYS A 164 -9.66 2.95 -0.80
CA LYS A 164 -10.60 3.81 -0.10
C LYS A 164 -11.06 4.94 -1.02
N VAL A 165 -12.37 5.17 -1.02
CA VAL A 165 -12.99 6.26 -1.79
C VAL A 165 -13.00 7.54 -0.94
N ALA A 166 -12.74 8.68 -1.58
CA ALA A 166 -12.75 9.98 -0.92
C ALA A 166 -14.20 10.44 -0.64
N PRO A 167 -14.41 11.42 0.26
CA PRO A 167 -15.75 11.92 0.60
C PRO A 167 -16.55 12.49 -0.59
N ASP A 168 -15.86 12.95 -1.63
CA ASP A 168 -16.48 13.45 -2.87
C ASP A 168 -17.05 12.35 -3.77
N THR A 169 -16.84 11.07 -3.40
CA THR A 169 -17.19 9.83 -4.09
C THR A 169 -16.63 9.67 -5.52
N LYS A 170 -15.84 10.63 -5.97
CA LYS A 170 -15.30 10.72 -7.35
C LYS A 170 -13.80 10.50 -7.38
N SER A 171 -13.12 10.78 -6.28
CA SER A 171 -11.70 10.53 -6.07
C SER A 171 -11.53 9.31 -5.18
N PHE A 172 -10.40 8.64 -5.29
CA PHE A 172 -10.08 7.48 -4.44
C PHE A 172 -8.57 7.27 -4.39
N SER A 173 -8.11 6.57 -3.36
CA SER A 173 -6.73 6.11 -3.25
C SER A 173 -6.71 4.60 -3.17
N PHE A 174 -5.67 4.01 -3.76
CA PHE A 174 -5.45 2.59 -3.69
C PHE A 174 -3.96 2.29 -3.55
N ILE A 175 -3.66 1.18 -2.90
CA ILE A 175 -2.31 0.70 -2.69
C ILE A 175 -2.16 -0.61 -3.44
N MET A 176 -1.19 -0.67 -4.34
CA MET A 176 -0.79 -1.92 -4.97
C MET A 176 0.41 -2.49 -4.24
N ARG A 177 0.29 -3.76 -3.84
CA ARG A 177 1.45 -4.57 -3.47
C ARG A 177 1.93 -5.26 -4.74
N TRP A 178 3.18 -5.03 -5.13
CA TRP A 178 3.84 -5.76 -6.23
C TRP A 178 5.15 -6.36 -5.73
N GLY A 179 5.33 -7.65 -6.00
CA GLY A 179 6.56 -8.36 -5.70
C GLY A 179 7.35 -8.65 -6.97
N LYS A 180 8.67 -8.66 -6.83
CA LYS A 180 9.57 -9.14 -7.88
C LYS A 180 10.32 -10.35 -7.34
N GLU A 181 10.63 -11.27 -8.22
CA GLU A 181 11.42 -12.44 -7.91
C GLU A 181 12.75 -11.99 -7.30
N ASN A 182 13.09 -12.59 -6.15
CA ASN A 182 14.31 -12.28 -5.40
C ASN A 182 14.48 -10.80 -4.97
N SER A 183 13.39 -10.03 -4.86
CA SER A 183 13.44 -8.62 -4.44
C SER A 183 12.45 -8.32 -3.31
N PRO A 184 12.68 -7.25 -2.52
CA PRO A 184 11.69 -6.79 -1.57
C PRO A 184 10.38 -6.40 -2.25
N ILE A 185 9.28 -6.80 -1.62
CA ILE A 185 7.93 -6.38 -1.99
C ILE A 185 7.85 -4.86 -1.90
N SER A 186 7.28 -4.21 -2.91
CA SER A 186 7.07 -2.76 -2.90
C SER A 186 5.56 -2.45 -2.82
N TYR A 187 5.23 -1.38 -2.10
CA TYR A 187 3.88 -0.85 -1.97
C TYR A 187 3.79 0.49 -2.67
N TYR A 188 2.88 0.60 -3.63
CA TYR A 188 2.70 1.78 -4.45
C TYR A 188 1.37 2.41 -4.10
N VAL A 189 1.41 3.64 -3.56
CA VAL A 189 0.21 4.40 -3.19
C VAL A 189 -0.16 5.28 -4.37
N TYR A 190 -1.36 5.08 -4.91
CA TYR A 190 -1.92 5.85 -6.00
C TYR A 190 -3.08 6.70 -5.51
N TYR A 191 -3.27 7.84 -6.16
CA TYR A 191 -4.45 8.69 -5.99
C TYR A 191 -5.07 8.97 -7.35
N TYR A 192 -6.36 8.64 -7.46
CA TYR A 192 -7.18 8.97 -8.61
C TYR A 192 -8.08 10.15 -8.30
N SER A 193 -8.13 11.14 -9.19
CA SER A 193 -9.05 12.27 -9.12
C SER A 193 -9.74 12.48 -10.46
N ALA A 194 -11.06 12.48 -10.45
CA ALA A 194 -11.85 12.72 -11.64
C ALA A 194 -11.94 14.22 -12.03
N PHE A 195 -11.39 15.11 -11.20
CA PHE A 195 -11.48 16.56 -11.38
C PHE A 195 -10.28 17.17 -12.11
N ASP A 196 -9.16 16.47 -12.15
CA ASP A 196 -7.94 16.94 -12.82
C ASP A 196 -7.55 15.97 -13.91
N LYS A 197 -7.90 16.32 -15.16
CA LYS A 197 -7.60 15.53 -16.35
C LYS A 197 -6.09 15.25 -16.52
N TYR A 198 -5.23 16.13 -16.00
CA TYR A 198 -3.78 15.99 -16.11
C TYR A 198 -3.18 15.16 -14.97
N GLN A 199 -3.98 14.82 -13.95
CA GLN A 199 -3.56 14.12 -12.73
C GLN A 199 -4.47 12.93 -12.38
N GLN A 200 -5.16 12.35 -13.37
CA GLN A 200 -6.24 11.42 -13.08
C GLN A 200 -5.80 10.17 -12.32
N SER A 201 -4.56 9.70 -12.40
CA SER A 201 -4.01 8.67 -11.49
C SER A 201 -2.53 8.90 -11.33
N LEU A 202 -2.14 9.41 -10.17
CA LEU A 202 -0.75 9.71 -9.87
C LEU A 202 -0.22 8.79 -8.79
N LEU A 203 1.00 8.30 -9.02
CA LEU A 203 1.79 7.64 -8.01
C LEU A 203 2.16 8.68 -6.96
N VAL A 204 1.54 8.59 -5.79
CA VAL A 204 1.80 9.47 -4.64
C VAL A 204 3.17 9.15 -4.06
N ASN A 205 3.41 7.87 -3.77
CA ASN A 205 4.72 7.41 -3.28
C ASN A 205 4.88 5.89 -3.46
N LYS A 206 6.13 5.44 -3.43
CA LYS A 206 6.53 4.04 -3.40
C LYS A 206 7.25 3.75 -2.08
N PHE A 207 6.73 2.81 -1.31
CA PHE A 207 7.36 2.28 -0.10
C PHE A 207 7.99 0.92 -0.39
N THR A 208 9.30 0.81 -0.15
CA THR A 208 10.03 -0.46 -0.27
C THR A 208 10.61 -0.78 1.11
N PRO A 209 10.10 -1.81 1.81
CA PRO A 209 10.69 -2.23 3.07
C PRO A 209 12.15 -2.60 2.84
N ASP A 210 13.04 -1.97 3.60
CA ASP A 210 14.44 -2.35 3.64
C ASP A 210 14.58 -3.47 4.69
N PHE A 211 15.07 -4.64 4.26
CA PHE A 211 15.31 -5.77 5.17
C PHE A 211 16.62 -5.61 5.94
N ASN A 212 17.46 -4.62 5.60
CA ASN A 212 18.56 -4.22 6.44
C ASN A 212 17.97 -3.46 7.64
N LEU A 213 18.09 -4.07 8.82
CA LEU A 213 17.43 -3.81 10.11
C LEU A 213 17.48 -2.35 10.66
N ASN A 214 18.03 -1.39 9.92
CA ASN A 214 18.22 0.00 10.34
C ASN A 214 17.20 0.99 9.74
N LYS A 215 16.29 0.55 8.86
CA LYS A 215 15.20 1.39 8.35
C LYS A 215 13.86 0.75 8.66
N SER A 216 12.88 1.57 9.07
CA SER A 216 11.52 1.12 9.28
C SER A 216 10.99 0.51 7.99
N GLN A 217 10.66 -0.77 8.05
CA GLN A 217 9.80 -1.39 7.06
C GLN A 217 8.47 -0.63 7.10
N ASP A 218 8.14 0.06 6.02
CA ASP A 218 6.96 0.93 5.94
C ASP A 218 5.93 0.22 5.06
N VAL A 219 5.01 -0.51 5.69
CA VAL A 219 3.87 -1.14 5.02
C VAL A 219 2.66 -0.22 5.16
N PRO A 220 2.31 0.58 4.14
CA PRO A 220 1.24 1.56 4.22
C PRO A 220 -0.14 0.89 4.13
N LYS A 221 -1.07 1.30 4.98
CA LYS A 221 -2.52 1.09 4.80
C LYS A 221 -3.23 2.43 4.78
N ILE A 222 -4.28 2.54 3.98
CA ILE A 222 -5.07 3.77 3.91
C ILE A 222 -5.94 3.87 5.17
N ASP A 223 -5.84 4.99 5.89
CA ASP A 223 -6.61 5.22 7.11
C ASP A 223 -7.87 6.02 6.77
N GLN A 224 -7.75 7.31 6.52
CA GLN A 224 -8.87 8.18 6.16
C GLN A 224 -8.44 9.39 5.33
N PHE A 225 -9.37 9.87 4.52
CA PHE A 225 -9.29 11.18 3.86
C PHE A 225 -9.74 12.27 4.82
N SER A 226 -9.24 13.49 4.63
CA SER A 226 -9.84 14.68 5.21
C SER A 226 -11.25 14.91 4.64
N PRO A 227 -12.16 15.60 5.37
CA PRO A 227 -13.51 15.90 4.89
C PRO A 227 -13.56 16.63 3.55
N ASP A 228 -12.56 17.46 3.25
CA ASP A 228 -12.42 18.19 1.99
C ASP A 228 -11.73 17.40 0.86
N GLY A 229 -11.32 16.15 1.13
CA GLY A 229 -10.67 15.27 0.16
C GLY A 229 -9.26 15.71 -0.26
N LYS A 230 -8.65 16.71 0.40
CA LYS A 230 -7.33 17.25 0.04
C LYS A 230 -6.15 16.56 0.73
N TYR A 231 -6.41 15.85 1.81
CA TYR A 231 -5.40 15.20 2.62
C TYR A 231 -5.75 13.73 2.84
N LEU A 232 -4.71 12.91 2.95
CA LEU A 232 -4.81 11.48 3.20
C LEU A 232 -3.98 11.14 4.43
N SER A 233 -4.50 10.29 5.28
CA SER A 233 -3.73 9.65 6.35
C SER A 233 -3.49 8.19 6.00
N LEU A 234 -2.26 7.75 6.26
CA LEU A 234 -1.81 6.37 6.08
C LEU A 234 -1.33 5.83 7.43
N GLN A 235 -1.67 4.59 7.72
CA GLN A 235 -1.10 3.82 8.82
C GLN A 235 0.13 3.06 8.29
N MET A 236 1.30 3.38 8.83
CA MET A 236 2.59 2.81 8.45
C MET A 236 2.97 1.69 9.42
N TYR A 237 2.80 0.44 8.98
CA TYR A 237 3.12 -0.74 9.78
C TYR A 237 4.55 -1.19 9.56
N VAL A 238 5.18 -1.70 10.62
CA VAL A 238 6.54 -2.26 10.56
C VAL A 238 6.58 -3.56 9.75
N CYS A 239 5.49 -4.31 9.66
CA CYS A 239 5.43 -5.40 8.69
C CYS A 239 3.98 -5.77 8.37
N TRP A 240 3.78 -6.53 7.29
CA TRP A 240 2.45 -6.93 6.80
C TRP A 240 1.62 -7.66 7.87
N ASN A 241 2.24 -8.54 8.67
CA ASN A 241 1.54 -9.40 9.62
C ASN A 241 2.02 -9.23 11.07
N CYS A 242 2.49 -8.04 11.45
CA CYS A 242 3.14 -7.84 12.75
C CYS A 242 2.20 -7.90 13.97
N GLY A 243 0.93 -8.27 13.79
CA GLY A 243 0.10 -8.85 14.86
C GLY A 243 -0.13 -8.03 16.12
N GLY A 244 0.14 -6.72 16.14
CA GLY A 244 -0.13 -5.91 17.33
C GLY A 244 0.64 -4.61 17.48
N SER A 245 1.70 -4.35 16.68
CA SER A 245 2.39 -3.06 16.78
C SER A 245 1.50 -1.92 16.28
N LYS A 246 1.38 -0.86 17.08
CA LYS A 246 0.67 0.35 16.66
C LYS A 246 1.43 1.00 15.49
N PRO A 247 0.79 1.21 14.33
CA PRO A 247 1.43 1.85 13.19
C PRO A 247 1.70 3.33 13.47
N GLU A 248 2.67 3.89 12.75
CA GLU A 248 2.85 5.33 12.69
C GLU A 248 1.83 5.96 11.75
N THR A 249 1.41 7.19 12.03
CA THR A 249 0.54 7.95 11.15
C THR A 249 1.40 8.81 10.22
N LEU A 250 1.26 8.58 8.92
CA LEU A 250 1.81 9.39 7.85
C LEU A 250 0.70 10.17 7.19
N LEU A 251 0.85 11.48 7.15
CA LEU A 251 -0.07 12.38 6.49
C LEU A 251 0.46 12.69 5.09
N VAL A 252 -0.45 12.91 4.14
CA VAL A 252 -0.14 13.29 2.75
C VAL A 252 -1.05 14.43 2.31
N ARG A 253 -0.50 15.47 1.68
CA ARG A 253 -1.28 16.48 0.95
C ARG A 253 -1.39 16.05 -0.51
N LEU A 254 -2.61 15.85 -0.99
CA LEU A 254 -2.84 15.21 -2.29
C LEU A 254 -2.60 16.14 -3.50
N GLN A 255 -2.47 17.45 -3.25
CA GLN A 255 -2.19 18.43 -4.30
C GLN A 255 -0.76 18.33 -4.84
N ASP A 256 0.21 18.08 -3.96
CA ASP A 256 1.64 18.11 -4.28
C ASP A 256 2.43 16.94 -3.69
N TYR A 257 1.73 16.01 -3.04
CA TYR A 257 2.28 14.81 -2.42
C TYR A 257 3.32 15.09 -1.35
N GLU A 258 3.29 16.27 -0.72
CA GLU A 258 4.05 16.49 0.50
C GLU A 258 3.60 15.48 1.55
N MET A 259 4.56 14.94 2.31
CA MET A 259 4.31 13.92 3.33
C MET A 259 4.85 14.37 4.68
N LYS A 260 4.07 14.11 5.74
CA LYS A 260 4.41 14.49 7.11
C LYS A 260 4.13 13.34 8.07
N ARG A 261 5.18 12.82 8.72
CA ARG A 261 5.05 11.76 9.73
C ARG A 261 4.81 12.39 11.10
N ILE A 262 3.75 11.97 11.79
CA ILE A 262 3.39 12.50 13.12
C ILE A 262 3.59 11.48 14.26
N GLY A 263 4.26 10.36 13.95
CA GLY A 263 4.56 9.29 14.91
C GLY A 263 3.37 8.35 15.14
N LYS A 264 3.48 7.48 16.15
CA LYS A 264 2.40 6.55 16.53
C LYS A 264 1.30 7.34 17.25
N THR A 265 0.06 7.24 16.77
CA THR A 265 -1.09 7.93 17.35
C THR A 265 -2.09 6.93 17.91
N SER A 266 -2.64 7.18 19.10
CA SER A 266 -3.72 6.37 19.68
C SER A 266 -5.11 6.84 19.21
N TYR A 267 -5.21 8.10 18.81
CA TYR A 267 -6.37 8.76 18.20
C TYR A 267 -5.87 9.72 17.12
N PHE A 268 -6.60 9.79 16.00
CA PHE A 268 -6.34 10.74 14.91
C PHE A 268 -7.65 11.14 14.23
N PHE A 269 -7.82 12.43 13.96
CA PHE A 269 -9.01 12.96 13.32
C PHE A 269 -8.68 14.18 12.46
N TRP A 270 -9.14 14.16 11.21
CA TRP A 270 -9.05 15.32 10.31
C TRP A 270 -10.12 16.35 10.62
N LYS A 271 -9.71 17.62 10.65
CA LYS A 271 -10.60 18.78 10.55
C LYS A 271 -10.57 19.31 9.11
N ASN A 272 -10.97 20.56 8.91
CA ASN A 272 -11.02 21.20 7.60
C ASN A 272 -9.66 21.81 7.23
N ASN A 273 -9.37 21.92 5.93
CA ASN A 273 -8.22 22.66 5.40
C ASN A 273 -6.87 22.21 5.96
N GLY A 274 -6.70 20.91 6.23
CA GLY A 274 -5.44 20.33 6.70
C GLY A 274 -5.19 20.46 8.20
N GLU A 275 -6.11 21.05 8.96
CA GLU A 275 -6.09 20.96 10.42
C GLU A 275 -6.38 19.52 10.86
N TYR A 276 -5.75 19.07 11.93
CA TYR A 276 -6.03 17.75 12.53
C TYR A 276 -5.83 17.76 14.04
N GLU A 277 -6.44 16.78 14.69
CA GLU A 277 -6.24 16.47 16.10
C GLU A 277 -5.72 15.06 16.26
N TYR A 278 -4.87 14.86 17.25
CA TYR A 278 -4.33 13.54 17.54
C TYR A 278 -3.96 13.39 19.01
N LYS A 279 -3.87 12.13 19.45
CA LYS A 279 -3.28 11.76 20.73
C LYS A 279 -2.13 10.81 20.44
N GLU A 280 -1.00 11.04 21.07
CA GLU A 280 0.18 10.17 20.90
C GLU A 280 -0.12 8.77 21.47
N TYR A 281 0.47 7.75 20.87
CA TYR A 281 0.46 6.41 21.44
C TYR A 281 1.48 6.33 22.57
N LYS A 282 1.05 5.84 23.74
CA LYS A 282 1.91 5.71 24.92
C LYS A 282 1.86 4.29 25.46
N ILE A 283 3.01 3.65 25.51
CA ILE A 283 3.20 2.35 26.17
C ILE A 283 3.29 2.59 27.68
N ILE A 284 2.60 1.76 28.45
CA ILE A 284 2.61 1.78 29.92
C ILE A 284 2.98 0.39 30.45
N ALA A 285 3.39 0.33 31.72
CA ALA A 285 3.64 -0.96 32.37
C ALA A 285 2.34 -1.77 32.44
N CYS A 286 2.41 -3.05 32.09
CA CYS A 286 1.27 -3.93 32.25
C CYS A 286 0.96 -4.18 33.72
N PRO A 287 -0.33 -4.13 34.13
CA PRO A 287 -0.69 -4.53 35.48
C PRO A 287 -0.32 -6.00 35.69
N PRO A 288 0.12 -6.38 36.90
CA PRO A 288 0.38 -7.78 37.21
C PRO A 288 -0.91 -8.58 37.06
N THR A 289 -0.81 -9.78 36.48
CA THR A 289 -1.96 -10.71 36.44
C THR A 289 -2.30 -11.20 37.85
N PRO A 290 -3.53 -11.70 38.08
CA PRO A 290 -3.91 -12.30 39.36
C PRO A 290 -3.00 -13.46 39.80
N THR A 291 -2.32 -14.11 38.85
CA THR A 291 -1.37 -15.21 39.09
C THR A 291 0.09 -14.73 39.25
N GLY A 292 0.36 -13.43 39.11
CA GLY A 292 1.71 -12.87 39.15
C GLY A 292 2.56 -13.18 37.91
N GLU A 293 1.96 -13.80 36.89
CA GLU A 293 2.64 -14.11 35.63
C GLU A 293 2.66 -12.88 34.72
N TRP A 294 3.84 -12.55 34.20
CA TRP A 294 3.99 -11.55 33.16
C TRP A 294 3.44 -12.09 31.86
N MET A 295 2.29 -11.58 31.41
CA MET A 295 1.84 -11.83 30.04
C MET A 295 2.72 -11.00 29.11
N GLY A 296 3.47 -11.67 28.24
CA GLY A 296 4.20 -10.99 27.17
C GLY A 296 3.23 -10.18 26.32
N GLY A 297 3.40 -8.86 26.31
CA GLY A 297 2.54 -7.94 25.57
C GLY A 297 2.85 -6.47 25.90
N GLU A 298 2.46 -5.57 25.02
CA GLU A 298 2.50 -4.13 25.27
C GLU A 298 1.16 -3.68 25.87
N CYS A 299 1.18 -3.09 27.05
CA CYS A 299 0.02 -2.37 27.58
C CYS A 299 0.09 -0.91 27.15
N THR A 300 -1.08 -0.35 26.85
CA THR A 300 -1.18 0.97 26.23
C THR A 300 -2.10 1.85 27.04
N GLU A 301 -1.72 3.12 27.19
CA GLU A 301 -2.59 4.10 27.81
C GLU A 301 -3.82 4.30 26.93
N LYS A 302 -5.00 4.38 27.56
CA LYS A 302 -6.24 4.58 26.82
C LYS A 302 -6.26 5.99 26.22
N PRO A 303 -6.78 6.18 24.98
CA PRO A 303 -6.83 7.50 24.36
C PRO A 303 -7.50 8.56 25.24
N GLU A 304 -8.50 8.22 26.05
CA GLU A 304 -9.22 9.19 26.89
C GLU A 304 -8.32 9.87 27.94
N ASN A 305 -7.27 9.18 28.39
CA ASN A 305 -6.31 9.67 29.39
C ASN A 305 -5.14 10.47 28.80
N LEU A 306 -5.04 10.54 27.47
CA LEU A 306 -3.93 11.18 26.77
C LEU A 306 -4.32 12.61 26.35
N PRO A 307 -3.39 13.58 26.46
CA PRO A 307 -3.65 14.96 26.08
C PRO A 307 -3.92 15.06 24.57
N LEU A 308 -4.96 15.81 24.22
CA LEU A 308 -5.27 16.11 22.83
C LEU A 308 -4.25 17.13 22.29
N LYS A 309 -3.64 16.82 21.16
CA LYS A 309 -2.77 17.71 20.40
C LYS A 309 -3.46 18.11 19.10
N THR A 310 -3.09 19.28 18.58
CA THR A 310 -3.56 19.78 17.29
C THR A 310 -2.37 19.99 16.37
N GLY A 311 -2.59 19.88 15.07
CA GLY A 311 -1.60 20.20 14.06
C GLY A 311 -2.23 20.79 12.82
N GLN A 312 -1.37 21.38 11.99
CA GLN A 312 -1.66 21.79 10.63
C GLN A 312 -0.79 20.94 9.72
N PHE A 313 -1.32 20.52 8.58
CA PHE A 313 -0.54 19.86 7.55
C PHE A 313 0.52 20.81 7.01
#